data_AF-A0A3B8UC35-F1
#
_entry.id   AF-A0A3B8UC35-F1
#
_cell.length_a   1.000
_cell.length_b   1.000
_cell.length_c   1.000
_cell.angle_alpha   90.00
_cell.angle_beta   90.00
_cell.angle_gamma   90.00
#
_symmetry.space_group_name_H-M   'P 1'
#
loop_
_entity.id
_entity.type
_entity.pdbx_description
1 polymer ?
#
loop_
_entity_poly.entity_id
_entity_poly.type
_entity_poly.pdbx_seq_one_letter_code
_entity_poly.pdbx_strand_id
1 'polypeptide(L)'
;MSRILGVLGGMGPAATVAFLARVQALTPATADEDHVRVIADINPQVPNRHTQPESAGQALGQMAQALKTAGAQVLAMPCNTAHAHADAIRAAGLP
;
A
#
# COMPACT_ATOMS: atom_id res chain seq x y z
N MET A 1 20.21 6.24 2.74
CA MET A 1 19.12 6.50 1.78
C MET A 1 17.84 5.93 2.34
N SER A 2 16.74 6.70 2.32
CA SER A 2 15.42 6.20 2.71
C SER A 2 14.91 5.20 1.66
N ARG A 3 14.19 4.17 2.12
CA ARG A 3 13.52 3.23 1.21
C ARG A 3 12.31 3.91 0.55
N ILE A 4 11.98 3.52 -0.68
CA ILE A 4 10.75 3.97 -1.35
C ILE A 4 9.56 3.18 -0.80
N LEU A 5 8.59 3.88 -0.22
CA LEU A 5 7.37 3.28 0.33
C LEU A 5 6.34 3.04 -0.78
N GLY A 6 5.89 1.80 -0.95
CA GLY A 6 4.72 1.46 -1.75
C GLY A 6 3.47 1.38 -0.86
N VAL A 7 2.39 2.03 -1.22
CA VAL A 7 1.12 1.98 -0.47
C VAL A 7 0.05 1.27 -1.28
N LEU A 8 -0.36 0.08 -0.84
CA LEU A 8 -1.50 -0.67 -1.37
C LEU A 8 -2.79 -0.10 -0.76
N GLY A 9 -3.38 0.87 -1.45
CA GLY A 9 -4.54 1.63 -0.99
C GLY A 9 -5.86 1.29 -1.69
N GLY A 10 -6.89 2.08 -1.42
CA GLY A 10 -8.21 1.95 -2.07
C GLY A 10 -9.25 1.14 -1.29
N MET A 11 -8.92 0.66 -0.08
CA MET A 11 -9.80 -0.23 0.71
C MET A 11 -10.20 0.35 2.08
N GLY A 12 -10.68 1.59 2.21
CA GLY A 12 -11.20 2.48 1.16
C GLY A 12 -10.26 3.64 0.77
N PRO A 13 -10.57 4.40 -0.29
CA PRO A 13 -9.76 5.54 -0.74
C PRO A 13 -9.53 6.59 0.36
N ALA A 14 -10.57 6.92 1.14
CA ALA A 14 -10.46 7.86 2.25
C ALA A 14 -9.46 7.41 3.33
N ALA A 15 -9.41 6.10 3.64
CA ALA A 15 -8.46 5.55 4.59
C ALA A 15 -7.02 5.67 4.07
N THR A 16 -6.81 5.49 2.77
CA THR A 16 -5.49 5.68 2.15
C THR A 16 -5.03 7.14 2.21
N VAL A 17 -5.91 8.10 1.90
CA VAL A 17 -5.58 9.52 2.02
C VAL A 17 -5.26 9.90 3.47
N ALA A 18 -6.06 9.42 4.43
CA ALA A 18 -5.79 9.65 5.85
C ALA A 18 -4.46 9.02 6.32
N PHE A 19 -4.12 7.82 5.83
CA PHE A 19 -2.83 7.19 6.09
C PHE A 19 -1.68 8.03 5.53
N LEU A 20 -1.77 8.50 4.28
CA LEU A 20 -0.75 9.33 3.65
C LEU A 20 -0.57 10.66 4.39
N ALA A 21 -1.66 11.30 4.80
CA ALA A 21 -1.61 12.52 5.62
C ALA A 21 -0.86 12.28 6.94
N ARG A 22 -1.10 11.14 7.58
CA ARG A 22 -0.41 10.75 8.81
C ARG A 22 1.07 10.40 8.59
N VAL A 23 1.42 9.77 7.46
CA VAL A 23 2.83 9.55 7.07
C VAL A 23 3.55 10.90 6.98
N GLN A 24 2.96 11.88 6.28
CA GLN A 24 3.58 13.21 6.16
C GLN A 24 3.68 13.92 7.51
N ALA A 25 2.61 13.94 8.30
CA ALA A 25 2.59 14.61 9.60
C ALA A 25 3.54 14.01 10.65
N LEU A 26 3.85 12.71 10.54
CA LEU A 26 4.74 12.01 11.48
C LEU A 26 6.17 11.84 10.93
N THR A 27 6.44 12.25 9.70
CA THR A 27 7.81 12.23 9.17
C THR A 27 8.58 13.40 9.77
N PRO A 28 9.72 13.17 10.45
CA PRO A 28 10.56 14.25 10.95
C PRO A 28 11.28 14.92 9.77
N ALA A 29 10.61 15.89 9.16
CA ALA A 29 11.07 16.64 7.99
C ALA A 29 11.14 18.14 8.31
N THR A 30 12.13 18.82 7.75
CA THR A 30 12.28 20.29 7.85
C THR A 30 12.07 20.99 6.50
N ALA A 31 12.19 20.25 5.40
CA ALA A 31 11.89 20.65 4.04
C ALA A 31 11.18 19.52 3.27
N ASP A 32 10.68 19.81 2.06
CA ASP A 32 9.91 18.85 1.26
C ASP A 32 10.73 17.61 0.87
N GLU A 33 12.02 17.78 0.55
CA GLU A 33 12.94 16.70 0.16
C GLU A 33 13.32 15.76 1.32
N ASP A 34 13.03 16.14 2.57
CA ASP A 34 13.24 15.29 3.75
C ASP A 34 12.14 14.23 3.89
N HIS A 35 11.01 14.39 3.18
CA HIS A 35 9.89 13.47 3.29
C HIS A 35 10.19 12.08 2.69
N VAL A 36 9.45 11.08 3.18
CA VAL A 36 9.50 9.72 2.61
C VAL A 36 8.95 9.75 1.19
N ARG A 37 9.72 9.25 0.22
CA ARG A 37 9.22 9.05 -1.15
C ARG A 37 8.18 7.92 -1.15
N VAL A 38 6.98 8.23 -1.62
CA VAL A 38 5.84 7.29 -1.67
C VAL A 38 5.38 7.05 -3.10
N ILE A 39 5.08 5.79 -3.44
CA ILE A 39 4.28 5.39 -4.61
C ILE A 39 2.99 4.80 -4.06
N ALA A 40 1.86 5.45 -4.30
CA ALA A 40 0.57 4.98 -3.82
C ALA A 40 -0.29 4.46 -4.98
N ASP A 41 -0.76 3.23 -4.87
CA ASP A 41 -1.81 2.69 -5.73
C ASP A 41 -3.14 2.76 -4.95
N ILE A 42 -4.00 3.71 -5.32
CA ILE A 42 -5.30 3.91 -4.68
C ILE A 42 -6.37 3.27 -5.57
N ASN A 43 -6.53 1.96 -5.42
CA ASN A 43 -7.40 1.15 -6.28
C ASN A 43 -8.68 0.70 -5.54
N PRO A 44 -9.81 1.42 -5.69
CA PRO A 44 -11.09 0.98 -5.13
C PRO A 44 -11.75 -0.17 -5.91
N GLN A 45 -11.19 -0.59 -7.05
CA GLN A 45 -11.68 -1.74 -7.81
C GLN A 45 -11.21 -3.09 -7.24
N VAL A 46 -10.40 -3.10 -6.17
CA VAL A 46 -10.13 -4.31 -5.40
C VAL A 46 -11.46 -4.92 -4.93
N PRO A 47 -11.75 -6.19 -5.26
CA PRO A 47 -12.98 -6.84 -4.83
C PRO A 47 -13.17 -6.78 -3.31
N ASN A 48 -14.42 -6.84 -2.86
CA ASN A 48 -14.74 -6.75 -1.44
C ASN A 48 -14.08 -7.91 -0.67
N ARG A 49 -13.25 -7.59 0.32
CA ARG A 49 -12.45 -8.57 1.08
C ARG A 49 -13.29 -9.55 1.90
N HIS A 50 -14.53 -9.18 2.23
CA HIS A 50 -15.44 -10.04 3.00
C HIS A 50 -16.24 -11.00 2.11
N THR A 51 -16.69 -10.53 0.95
CA THR A 51 -17.61 -11.31 0.10
C THR A 51 -16.92 -11.99 -1.08
N GLN A 52 -15.73 -11.54 -1.47
CA GLN A 52 -14.95 -12.07 -2.59
C GLN A 52 -13.46 -12.20 -2.20
N PRO A 53 -13.13 -12.98 -1.15
CA PRO A 53 -11.78 -13.03 -0.57
C PRO A 53 -10.70 -13.52 -1.55
N GLU A 54 -11.01 -14.50 -2.41
CA GLU A 54 -10.05 -15.04 -3.38
C GLU A 54 -9.68 -13.99 -4.44
N SER A 55 -10.68 -13.35 -5.05
CA SER A 55 -10.48 -12.30 -6.04
C SER A 55 -9.81 -11.06 -5.43
N ALA A 56 -10.13 -10.74 -4.17
CA ALA A 56 -9.44 -9.67 -3.43
C ALA A 56 -7.95 -9.99 -3.24
N GLY A 57 -7.62 -11.22 -2.82
CA GLY A 57 -6.23 -11.67 -2.67
C GLY A 57 -5.44 -11.61 -3.97
N GLN A 58 -6.04 -12.04 -5.10
CA GLN A 58 -5.43 -11.95 -6.42
C GLN A 58 -5.14 -10.50 -6.82
N ALA A 59 -6.12 -9.61 -6.67
CA ALA A 59 -5.95 -8.18 -6.97
C ALA A 59 -4.86 -7.54 -6.08
N LEU A 60 -4.85 -7.85 -4.79
CA LEU A 60 -3.83 -7.37 -3.84
C LEU A 60 -2.41 -7.82 -4.19
N GLY A 61 -2.23 -9.08 -4.60
CA GLY A 61 -0.94 -9.59 -5.06
C GLY A 61 -0.47 -8.89 -6.35
N GLN A 62 -1.37 -8.66 -7.30
CA GLN A 62 -1.07 -7.91 -8.53
C GLN A 62 -0.66 -6.47 -8.23
N MET A 63 -1.37 -5.79 -7.32
CA MET A 63 -1.00 -4.45 -6.87
C MET A 63 0.38 -4.43 -6.20
N ALA A 64 0.69 -5.40 -5.34
CA ALA A 64 2.00 -5.53 -4.70
C ALA A 64 3.12 -5.66 -5.74
N GLN A 65 2.91 -6.50 -6.76
CA GLN A 65 3.85 -6.69 -7.85
C GLN A 65 3.99 -5.43 -8.72
N ALA A 66 2.90 -4.72 -8.99
CA ALA A 66 2.92 -3.46 -9.74
C ALA A 66 3.72 -2.38 -8.99
N LEU A 67 3.51 -2.22 -7.69
CA LEU A 67 4.27 -1.28 -6.85
C LEU A 67 5.76 -1.63 -6.81
N LYS A 68 6.11 -2.92 -6.70
CA LYS A 68 7.49 -3.37 -6.81
C LYS A 68 8.11 -2.97 -8.15
N THR A 69 7.41 -3.24 -9.25
CA THR A 69 7.86 -2.86 -10.60
C THR A 69 8.00 -1.34 -10.74
N ALA A 70 7.14 -0.55 -10.09
CA ALA A 70 7.21 0.90 -10.06
C ALA A 70 8.39 1.45 -9.21
N GLY A 71 9.09 0.59 -8.45
CA GLY A 71 10.27 0.95 -7.68
C GLY A 71 10.05 1.02 -6.17
N ALA A 72 8.91 0.56 -5.64
CA ALA A 72 8.73 0.40 -4.20
C ALA A 72 9.74 -0.62 -3.63
N GLN A 73 10.21 -0.36 -2.42
CA GLN A 73 11.21 -1.18 -1.72
C GLN A 73 10.69 -1.73 -0.38
N VAL A 74 9.54 -1.21 0.08
CA VAL A 74 8.80 -1.67 1.26
C VAL A 74 7.32 -1.38 1.01
N LEU A 75 6.43 -2.21 1.52
CA LEU A 75 4.98 -2.08 1.32
C LEU A 75 4.26 -1.72 2.64
N ALA A 76 3.24 -0.88 2.52
CA ALA A 76 2.25 -0.63 3.57
C ALA A 76 0.83 -0.74 3.00
N MET A 77 -0.11 -1.22 3.81
CA MET A 77 -1.50 -1.43 3.41
C MET A 77 -2.46 -0.95 4.51
N PRO A 78 -3.07 0.24 4.38
CA PRO A 78 -3.98 0.79 5.39
C PRO A 78 -5.38 0.15 5.31
N CYS A 79 -5.46 -1.17 5.50
CA CYS A 79 -6.72 -1.94 5.50
C CYS A 79 -6.59 -3.18 6.38
N ASN A 80 -7.26 -3.20 7.54
CA ASN A 80 -7.19 -4.32 8.48
C ASN A 80 -7.65 -5.64 7.85
N THR A 81 -8.79 -5.64 7.16
CA THR A 81 -9.39 -6.86 6.59
C THR A 81 -8.52 -7.49 5.51
N ALA A 82 -7.78 -6.66 4.75
CA ALA A 82 -6.92 -7.15 3.68
C ALA A 82 -5.68 -7.89 4.21
N HIS A 83 -5.35 -7.77 5.50
CA HIS A 83 -4.25 -8.54 6.11
C HIS A 83 -4.51 -10.05 6.12
N ALA A 84 -5.77 -10.49 5.99
CA ALA A 84 -6.09 -11.90 5.76
C ALA A 84 -5.49 -12.46 4.46
N HIS A 85 -5.06 -11.59 3.53
CA HIS A 85 -4.43 -11.95 2.26
C HIS A 85 -2.94 -11.58 2.22
N ALA A 86 -2.29 -11.44 3.38
CA ALA A 86 -0.89 -11.03 3.47
C ALA A 86 0.06 -11.93 2.66
N ASP A 87 -0.22 -13.22 2.55
CA ASP A 87 0.62 -14.15 1.78
C ASP A 87 0.62 -13.83 0.28
N ALA A 88 -0.52 -13.44 -0.29
CA ALA A 88 -0.61 -13.03 -1.69
C ALA A 88 0.19 -11.74 -1.96
N ILE A 89 0.23 -10.83 -0.98
CA ILE A 89 1.03 -9.59 -1.06
C ILE A 89 2.52 -9.90 -0.91
N ARG A 90 2.88 -10.73 0.09
CA ARG A 90 4.26 -11.13 0.38
C ARG A 90 4.90 -11.92 -0.76
N ALA A 91 4.12 -12.58 -1.61
CA ALA A 91 4.60 -13.23 -2.82
C ALA A 91 5.35 -12.26 -3.77
N ALA A 92 5.11 -10.95 -3.68
CA ALA A 92 5.90 -9.95 -4.42
C ALA A 92 7.37 -9.86 -3.93
N GLY A 93 7.68 -10.36 -2.74
CA GLY A 93 9.05 -10.39 -2.20
C GLY A 93 9.58 -9.04 -1.70
N LEU A 94 8.68 -8.11 -1.35
CA LEU A 94 9.02 -6.89 -0.61
C LEU A 94 8.62 -7.05 0.87
N PRO A 95 9.38 -6.43 1.79
CA PRO A 95 9.02 -6.37 3.20
C PRO A 95 7.77 -5.52 3.44
#